data_AF-A0A8C5AXD0-F1
#
_entry.id   AF-A0A8C5AXD0-F1
#
_cell.length_a   1.000
_cell.length_b   1.000
_cell.length_c   1.000
_cell.angle_alpha   90.00
_cell.angle_beta   90.00
_cell.angle_gamma   90.00
#
_symmetry.space_group_name_H-M   'P 1'
#
loop_
_entity.id
_entity.type
_entity.pdbx_description
1 polymer ?
#
loop_
_entity_poly.entity_id
_entity_poly.type
_entity_poly.pdbx_seq_one_letter_code
_entity_poly.pdbx_strand_id
1 'polypeptide(L)'
;MKAGNALLLRFYGLCLTLTCFGHGKRVQHPEPQPVDCLYSSWSAWTLCDPCTNERQRSRGIEEFGQFRGQPCRESLSESAECITEVTCAPTATTGCPAAHFQCGSGACIKQRLVCNHDFDCEDQIDEDACDRMSRKPCSTRTEETPGDGWRAAMGQGINILGSTPPKTVFYNGYFGGVCQIASGIRLPWNVAGFNLESKKFVRFDGKLQWATYRLRPRDLRVADGFTKDVKSLPVEYDKGSYFNFIKDYGTHYTRSGKLGGEYNLIYVLNVNEIMQRNLTDAALLECLKDFGFNLGVGATGNAKTSSCNFFNKVEGNAVVVKVLISVKGGDPEIVSAMKARISRDGQMSAETYQNWARSIANHPSLLYSEVQPRLIF
;
A
#
# COMPACT_ATOMS: atom_id res chain seq x y z
N MET A 1 -69.63 18.45 -42.84
CA MET A 1 -70.07 19.44 -43.85
C MET A 1 -69.23 20.70 -43.65
N LYS A 2 -68.09 20.73 -44.35
CA LYS A 2 -67.73 21.66 -45.43
C LYS A 2 -67.36 23.07 -44.94
N ALA A 3 -66.10 23.19 -44.50
CA ALA A 3 -65.39 24.46 -44.46
C ALA A 3 -64.51 24.54 -45.71
N GLY A 4 -64.64 25.63 -46.45
CA GLY A 4 -64.02 25.84 -47.76
C GLY A 4 -62.72 26.65 -47.72
N ASN A 5 -61.95 26.44 -48.79
CA ASN A 5 -61.27 27.42 -49.63
C ASN A 5 -60.39 28.52 -49.00
N ALA A 6 -59.09 28.39 -49.31
CA ALA A 6 -58.32 29.25 -50.22
C ALA A 6 -57.21 30.17 -49.65
N LEU A 7 -56.05 30.01 -50.30
CA LEU A 7 -55.06 31.00 -50.73
C LEU A 7 -54.03 31.61 -49.75
N LEU A 8 -52.76 31.27 -50.03
CA LEU A 8 -51.52 32.07 -50.08
C LEU A 8 -51.36 33.32 -49.19
N LEU A 9 -50.23 33.41 -48.47
CA LEU A 9 -49.19 34.46 -48.65
C LEU A 9 -48.00 34.33 -47.69
N ARG A 10 -46.83 34.72 -48.20
CA ARG A 10 -45.53 34.90 -47.52
C ARG A 10 -45.54 36.14 -46.60
N PHE A 11 -44.63 36.21 -45.61
CA PHE A 11 -43.56 37.24 -45.43
C PHE A 11 -43.13 37.43 -43.95
N TYR A 12 -41.83 37.22 -43.70
CA TYR A 12 -40.85 38.00 -42.88
C TYR A 12 -41.05 38.32 -41.37
N GLY A 13 -39.95 38.17 -40.61
CA GLY A 13 -39.72 38.87 -39.33
C GLY A 13 -38.58 38.31 -38.47
N LEU A 14 -37.42 38.98 -38.47
CA LEU A 14 -36.17 38.70 -37.73
C LEU A 14 -36.29 38.72 -36.18
N CYS A 15 -35.43 37.95 -35.49
CA CYS A 15 -34.67 38.46 -34.33
C CYS A 15 -33.40 37.61 -34.05
N LEU A 16 -32.25 38.30 -33.92
CA LEU A 16 -30.92 37.76 -33.59
C LEU A 16 -30.84 37.27 -32.13
N THR A 17 -30.12 36.18 -31.89
CA THR A 17 -29.09 36.13 -30.82
C THR A 17 -27.91 35.25 -31.25
N LEU A 18 -26.71 35.80 -31.06
CA LEU A 18 -25.41 35.20 -31.36
C LEU A 18 -25.24 33.84 -30.68
N THR A 19 -24.98 32.80 -31.47
CA THR A 19 -24.31 31.58 -31.00
C THR A 19 -22.83 31.67 -31.37
N CYS A 20 -21.99 31.78 -30.35
CA CYS A 20 -20.54 31.58 -30.46
C CYS A 20 -20.27 30.13 -30.91
N PHE A 21 -20.22 29.87 -32.21
CA PHE A 21 -19.62 28.66 -32.76
C PHE A 21 -18.09 28.76 -32.67
N GLY A 22 -17.58 28.63 -31.44
CA GLY A 22 -16.19 28.24 -31.24
C GLY A 22 -16.00 26.85 -31.83
N HIS A 23 -15.55 26.78 -33.10
CA HIS A 23 -15.04 25.57 -33.70
C HIS A 23 -13.69 25.22 -33.04
N GLY A 24 -13.74 24.77 -31.79
CA GLY A 24 -12.70 23.92 -31.26
C GLY A 24 -12.77 22.61 -32.04
N LYS A 25 -12.04 22.51 -33.16
CA LYS A 25 -11.77 21.23 -33.80
C LYS A 25 -11.03 20.38 -32.76
N ARG A 26 -11.76 19.54 -32.03
CA ARG A 26 -11.16 18.49 -31.22
C ARG A 26 -10.52 17.54 -32.22
N VAL A 27 -9.20 17.62 -32.35
CA VAL A 27 -8.42 16.68 -33.15
C VAL A 27 -8.64 15.31 -32.51
N GLN A 28 -9.45 14.47 -33.14
CA GLN A 28 -9.52 13.05 -32.80
C GLN A 28 -8.22 12.42 -33.29
N HIS A 29 -7.28 12.21 -32.38
CA HIS A 29 -6.16 11.33 -32.65
C HIS A 29 -6.71 9.90 -32.72
N PRO A 30 -6.44 9.14 -33.80
CA PRO A 30 -6.85 7.74 -33.87
C PRO A 30 -6.23 6.95 -32.72
N GLU A 31 -7.02 6.07 -32.10
CA GLU A 31 -6.52 5.17 -31.06
C GLU A 31 -5.42 4.28 -31.67
N PRO A 32 -4.24 4.15 -31.04
CA PRO A 32 -3.15 3.34 -31.56
C PRO A 32 -3.57 1.86 -31.65
N GLN A 33 -3.04 1.15 -32.65
CA GLN A 33 -3.36 -0.26 -32.85
C GLN A 33 -2.86 -1.10 -31.66
N PRO A 34 -3.63 -2.13 -31.22
CA PRO A 34 -3.18 -3.07 -30.21
C PRO A 34 -1.90 -3.77 -30.64
N VAL A 35 -0.93 -3.89 -29.71
CA VAL A 35 0.30 -4.66 -29.91
C VAL A 35 0.28 -5.81 -28.92
N ASP A 36 0.34 -7.03 -29.41
CA ASP A 36 0.34 -8.23 -28.58
C ASP A 36 1.77 -8.57 -28.11
N CYS A 37 1.87 -9.29 -27.00
CA CYS A 37 3.16 -9.77 -26.50
C CYS A 37 3.81 -10.77 -27.45
N LEU A 38 5.10 -10.59 -27.72
CA LEU A 38 5.94 -11.54 -28.46
C LEU A 38 7.12 -12.01 -27.58
N TYR A 39 7.23 -13.32 -27.41
CA TYR A 39 8.37 -13.96 -26.73
C TYR A 39 9.49 -14.27 -27.71
N SER A 40 10.74 -14.23 -27.25
CA SER A 40 11.87 -14.76 -28.01
C SER A 40 11.83 -16.29 -28.06
N SER A 41 12.64 -16.89 -28.95
CA SER A 41 12.95 -18.31 -28.85
C SER A 41 13.64 -18.65 -27.53
N TRP A 42 13.43 -19.86 -27.04
CA TRP A 42 14.11 -20.38 -25.86
C TRP A 42 15.62 -20.50 -26.07
N SER A 43 16.38 -20.24 -25.01
CA SER A 43 17.80 -20.58 -24.96
C SER A 43 18.01 -22.10 -25.02
N ALA A 44 19.24 -22.50 -25.34
CA ALA A 44 19.67 -23.88 -25.06
C ALA A 44 19.52 -24.18 -23.56
N TRP A 45 19.24 -25.45 -23.24
CA TRP A 45 19.25 -25.93 -21.87
C TRP A 45 20.64 -25.80 -21.25
N THR A 46 20.69 -25.41 -19.98
CA THR A 46 21.92 -25.49 -19.20
C THR A 46 22.35 -26.95 -19.02
N LEU A 47 23.61 -27.12 -18.62
CA LEU A 47 24.09 -28.40 -18.09
C LEU A 47 23.24 -28.80 -16.87
N CYS A 48 23.11 -30.11 -16.67
CA CYS A 48 22.41 -30.67 -15.52
C CYS A 48 23.19 -30.35 -14.24
N ASP A 49 22.55 -29.71 -13.27
CA ASP A 49 23.13 -29.45 -11.96
C ASP A 49 23.15 -30.75 -11.14
N PRO A 50 24.32 -31.28 -10.76
CA PRO A 50 24.43 -32.54 -10.03
C PRO A 50 23.92 -32.50 -8.59
N CYS A 51 23.69 -31.31 -8.03
CA CYS A 51 23.22 -31.13 -6.66
C CYS A 51 21.69 -31.08 -6.58
N THR A 52 21.03 -30.55 -7.63
CA THR A 52 19.56 -30.42 -7.69
C THR A 52 18.92 -31.41 -8.66
N ASN A 53 19.70 -32.03 -9.57
CA ASN A 53 19.22 -32.84 -10.70
C ASN A 53 18.26 -32.09 -11.62
N GLU A 54 18.46 -30.78 -11.76
CA GLU A 54 17.68 -29.90 -12.62
C GLU A 54 18.55 -29.22 -13.69
N ARG A 55 17.92 -28.90 -14.82
CA ARG A 55 18.46 -28.02 -15.86
C ARG A 55 17.47 -26.91 -16.12
N GLN A 56 17.96 -25.76 -16.56
CA GLN A 56 17.15 -24.57 -16.78
C GLN A 56 17.34 -24.03 -18.20
N ARG A 57 16.33 -23.31 -18.69
CA ARG A 57 16.43 -22.48 -19.90
C ARG A 57 15.62 -21.22 -19.71
N SER A 58 15.97 -20.19 -20.49
CA SER A 58 15.30 -18.89 -20.40
C SER A 58 14.93 -18.36 -21.78
N ARG A 59 13.98 -17.42 -21.80
CA ARG A 59 13.58 -16.66 -22.98
C ARG A 59 13.32 -15.21 -22.59
N GLY A 60 13.45 -14.29 -23.56
CA GLY A 60 13.13 -12.89 -23.40
C GLY A 60 11.74 -12.53 -23.90
N ILE A 61 11.35 -11.28 -23.68
CA ILE A 61 10.20 -10.64 -24.33
C ILE A 61 10.78 -9.71 -25.38
N GLU A 62 10.45 -9.95 -26.65
CA GLU A 62 10.86 -9.09 -27.77
C GLU A 62 9.92 -7.88 -27.89
N GLU A 63 8.61 -8.12 -27.73
CA GLU A 63 7.59 -7.06 -27.75
C GLU A 63 6.66 -7.19 -26.55
N PHE A 64 6.45 -6.08 -25.84
CA PHE A 64 5.52 -6.01 -24.72
C PHE A 64 4.10 -5.70 -25.21
N GLY A 65 3.10 -6.33 -24.61
CA GLY A 65 1.70 -6.02 -24.91
C GLY A 65 1.34 -4.56 -24.60
N GLN A 66 0.90 -3.80 -25.60
CA GLN A 66 0.52 -2.38 -25.50
C GLN A 66 -0.86 -2.12 -26.10
N PHE A 67 -1.48 -0.98 -25.76
CA PHE A 67 -2.74 -0.50 -26.34
C PHE A 67 -3.87 -1.54 -26.35
N ARG A 68 -4.09 -2.21 -25.21
CA ARG A 68 -5.06 -3.30 -25.01
C ARG A 68 -4.77 -4.60 -25.77
N GLY A 69 -3.56 -4.78 -26.31
CA GLY A 69 -3.08 -6.08 -26.78
C GLY A 69 -2.84 -7.07 -25.63
N GLN A 70 -2.60 -8.34 -25.97
CA GLN A 70 -2.43 -9.43 -25.03
C GLN A 70 -1.14 -9.28 -24.22
N PRO A 71 -1.19 -9.29 -22.87
CA PRO A 71 0.01 -9.24 -22.04
C PRO A 71 0.72 -10.59 -21.98
N CYS A 72 2.04 -10.57 -21.80
CA CYS A 72 2.85 -11.76 -21.54
C CYS A 72 2.43 -12.40 -20.20
N ARG A 73 1.88 -13.62 -20.23
CA ARG A 73 1.41 -14.35 -19.02
C ARG A 73 2.27 -15.55 -18.64
N GLU A 74 3.00 -16.10 -19.60
CA GLU A 74 3.86 -17.26 -19.39
C GLU A 74 5.21 -16.86 -18.77
N SER A 75 5.84 -17.82 -18.08
CA SER A 75 7.15 -17.65 -17.43
C SER A 75 8.28 -17.45 -18.43
N LEU A 76 9.29 -16.66 -18.02
CA LEU A 76 10.54 -16.42 -18.77
C LEU A 76 11.64 -17.45 -18.49
N SER A 77 11.46 -18.26 -17.45
CA SER A 77 12.36 -19.35 -17.07
C SER A 77 11.57 -20.63 -16.92
N GLU A 78 12.20 -21.75 -17.26
CA GLU A 78 11.67 -23.09 -17.15
C GLU A 78 12.75 -24.01 -16.57
N SER A 79 12.36 -24.84 -15.59
CA SER A 79 13.20 -25.89 -15.00
C SER A 79 12.65 -27.25 -15.39
N ALA A 80 13.55 -28.20 -15.70
CA ALA A 80 13.21 -29.59 -15.97
C ALA A 80 14.19 -30.54 -15.28
N GLU A 81 13.69 -31.70 -14.88
CA GLU A 81 14.51 -32.78 -14.30
C GLU A 81 15.51 -33.32 -15.33
N CYS A 82 16.69 -33.74 -14.85
CA CYS A 82 17.73 -34.35 -15.64
C CYS A 82 18.52 -35.40 -14.84
N ILE A 83 19.20 -36.28 -15.54
CA ILE A 83 20.06 -37.30 -14.95
C ILE A 83 21.51 -36.94 -15.29
N THR A 84 22.38 -36.97 -14.28
CA THR A 84 23.83 -36.77 -14.44
C THR A 84 24.59 -37.82 -13.67
N GLU A 85 25.69 -38.30 -14.25
CA GLU A 85 26.62 -39.24 -13.61
C GLU A 85 27.65 -38.53 -12.72
N VAL A 86 27.68 -37.19 -12.79
CA VAL A 86 28.54 -36.36 -11.95
C VAL A 86 27.92 -36.28 -10.56
N THR A 87 28.65 -36.74 -9.55
CA THR A 87 28.26 -36.54 -8.16
C THR A 87 28.38 -35.07 -7.79
N CYS A 88 27.40 -34.52 -7.05
CA CYS A 88 27.49 -33.17 -6.48
C CYS A 88 28.81 -33.08 -5.69
N ALA A 89 29.79 -32.37 -6.25
CA ALA A 89 31.04 -32.14 -5.56
C ALA A 89 30.76 -31.11 -4.45
N PRO A 90 30.91 -31.45 -3.16
CA PRO A 90 31.01 -30.39 -2.16
C PRO A 90 32.16 -29.51 -2.60
N THR A 91 31.91 -28.21 -2.76
CA THR A 91 32.97 -27.22 -3.03
C THR A 91 34.14 -27.57 -2.15
N ALA A 92 35.28 -27.89 -2.77
CA ALA A 92 36.41 -28.58 -2.17
C ALA A 92 36.56 -28.19 -0.69
N THR A 93 36.29 -29.15 0.19
CA THR A 93 36.58 -29.09 1.62
C THR A 93 38.09 -29.10 1.81
N THR A 94 38.73 -27.98 1.46
CA THR A 94 39.74 -27.44 2.36
C THR A 94 38.96 -27.21 3.64
N GLY A 95 39.05 -28.14 4.58
CA GLY A 95 38.44 -27.97 5.90
C GLY A 95 38.75 -26.59 6.43
N CYS A 96 37.86 -26.06 7.27
CA CYS A 96 38.04 -24.73 7.83
C CYS A 96 39.47 -24.58 8.40
N PRO A 97 40.12 -23.40 8.29
CA PRO A 97 41.46 -23.18 8.82
C PRO A 97 41.54 -23.63 10.29
N ALA A 98 42.70 -24.06 10.78
CA ALA A 98 42.89 -24.71 12.09
C ALA A 98 42.36 -23.97 13.35
N ALA A 99 41.81 -22.76 13.22
CA ALA A 99 41.17 -21.96 14.26
C ALA A 99 39.64 -21.75 14.05
N HIS A 100 39.03 -22.49 13.13
CA HIS A 100 37.62 -22.37 12.76
C HIS A 100 36.91 -23.72 12.87
N PHE A 101 35.65 -23.66 13.29
CA PHE A 101 34.70 -24.76 13.33
C PHE A 101 33.84 -24.74 12.06
N GLN A 102 33.51 -25.92 11.54
CA GLN A 102 32.71 -26.08 10.33
C GLN A 102 31.26 -26.42 10.69
N CYS A 103 30.32 -25.58 10.29
CA CYS A 103 28.88 -25.85 10.38
C CYS A 103 28.47 -26.95 9.39
N GLY A 104 27.29 -27.56 9.57
CA GLY A 104 26.75 -28.59 8.67
C GLY A 104 26.44 -28.06 7.27
N SER A 105 26.19 -26.75 7.14
CA SER A 105 26.07 -26.06 5.84
C SER A 105 27.42 -25.87 5.10
N GLY A 106 28.55 -26.16 5.76
CA GLY A 106 29.90 -25.91 5.25
C GLY A 106 30.47 -24.52 5.60
N ALA A 107 29.71 -23.68 6.32
CA ALA A 107 30.20 -22.38 6.79
C ALA A 107 31.27 -22.53 7.88
N CYS A 108 32.29 -21.66 7.87
CA CYS A 108 33.36 -21.66 8.87
C CYS A 108 33.18 -20.52 9.88
N ILE A 109 32.99 -20.86 11.16
CA ILE A 109 32.93 -19.90 12.27
C ILE A 109 34.18 -20.01 13.15
N LYS A 110 34.52 -18.98 13.93
CA LYS A 110 35.71 -19.03 14.80
C LYS A 110 35.48 -20.02 15.94
N GLN A 111 36.50 -20.79 16.34
CA GLN A 111 36.36 -21.78 17.42
C GLN A 111 35.81 -21.20 18.74
N ARG A 112 36.10 -19.92 19.02
CA ARG A 112 35.59 -19.20 20.21
C ARG A 112 34.07 -19.01 20.23
N LEU A 113 33.40 -19.26 19.11
CA LEU A 113 31.96 -19.11 18.95
C LEU A 113 31.21 -20.41 19.26
N VAL A 114 31.90 -21.55 19.33
CA VAL A 114 31.27 -22.82 19.67
C VAL A 114 30.88 -22.84 21.15
N CYS A 115 29.66 -23.30 21.43
CA CYS A 115 29.09 -23.44 22.77
C CYS A 115 28.99 -22.14 23.57
N ASN A 116 28.83 -21.00 22.91
CA ASN A 116 28.76 -19.67 23.52
C ASN A 116 27.33 -19.25 23.93
N HIS A 117 26.32 -20.09 23.67
CA HIS A 117 24.90 -19.83 23.88
C HIS A 117 24.27 -18.85 22.88
N ASP A 118 24.90 -18.63 21.73
CA ASP A 118 24.36 -17.95 20.57
C ASP A 118 24.41 -18.88 19.36
N PHE A 119 23.36 -18.92 18.54
CA PHE A 119 23.35 -19.70 17.30
C PHE A 119 24.11 -18.96 16.19
N ASP A 120 25.43 -19.17 16.15
CA ASP A 120 26.29 -18.58 15.12
C ASP A 120 26.30 -19.42 13.83
N CYS A 121 26.02 -20.72 13.89
CA CYS A 121 25.66 -21.53 12.72
C CYS A 121 24.15 -21.43 12.42
N GLU A 122 23.77 -21.36 11.13
CA GLU A 122 22.35 -21.33 10.72
C GLU A 122 21.62 -22.65 11.04
N ASP A 123 22.36 -23.76 11.06
CA ASP A 123 21.94 -25.10 11.46
C ASP A 123 22.11 -25.37 12.96
N GLN A 124 22.57 -24.40 13.76
CA GLN A 124 22.65 -24.43 15.23
C GLN A 124 23.59 -25.49 15.84
N ILE A 125 24.32 -26.23 14.99
CA ILE A 125 25.20 -27.32 15.40
C ILE A 125 26.38 -26.88 16.30
N ASP A 126 26.68 -25.58 16.31
CA ASP A 126 27.68 -24.99 17.20
C ASP A 126 27.26 -24.99 18.68
N GLU A 127 25.98 -25.22 18.97
CA GLU A 127 25.41 -25.25 20.33
C GLU A 127 24.84 -26.62 20.75
N ASP A 128 24.76 -27.59 19.84
CA ASP A 128 24.12 -28.89 20.11
C ASP A 128 24.93 -29.83 21.02
N ALA A 129 26.27 -29.77 20.95
CA ALA A 129 27.17 -30.72 21.60
C ALA A 129 28.12 -30.05 22.62
N CYS A 130 27.55 -29.45 23.67
CA CYS A 130 28.28 -28.66 24.65
C CYS A 130 28.45 -29.35 26.01
N ASP A 131 29.67 -29.85 26.29
CA ASP A 131 30.01 -30.51 27.56
C ASP A 131 30.26 -29.55 28.72
N ARG A 132 30.58 -28.28 28.44
CA ARG A 132 30.85 -27.24 29.45
C ARG A 132 30.13 -25.95 29.08
N MET A 133 29.44 -25.38 30.07
CA MET A 133 28.84 -24.05 29.99
C MET A 133 29.96 -23.01 29.75
N SER A 134 30.05 -22.50 28.52
CA SER A 134 31.06 -21.50 28.18
C SER A 134 30.60 -20.08 28.58
N ARG A 135 31.46 -19.08 28.35
CA ARG A 135 31.16 -17.68 28.68
C ARG A 135 30.12 -17.15 27.70
N LYS A 136 28.92 -16.89 28.19
CA LYS A 136 27.90 -16.15 27.44
C LYS A 136 28.43 -14.77 27.04
N PRO A 137 28.35 -14.36 25.76
CA PRO A 137 28.78 -13.04 25.32
C PRO A 137 28.04 -11.88 26.02
N CYS A 138 26.75 -12.07 26.36
CA CYS A 138 25.94 -11.11 27.11
C CYS A 138 25.63 -11.62 28.53
N SER A 139 25.77 -10.77 29.55
CA SER A 139 25.55 -11.15 30.96
C SER A 139 24.09 -11.17 31.38
N THR A 140 23.23 -10.43 30.67
CA THR A 140 21.78 -10.43 30.87
C THR A 140 21.14 -11.27 29.77
N ARG A 141 20.14 -12.07 30.13
CA ARG A 141 19.16 -12.56 29.16
C ARG A 141 18.40 -11.31 28.72
N THR A 142 18.91 -10.60 27.71
CA THR A 142 18.08 -9.66 26.96
C THR A 142 16.90 -10.50 26.52
N GLU A 143 15.72 -10.23 27.07
CA GLU A 143 14.50 -10.91 26.67
C GLU A 143 14.51 -10.99 25.15
N GLU A 144 14.48 -12.22 24.62
CA GLU A 144 14.20 -12.47 23.21
C GLU A 144 12.92 -11.67 22.93
N THR A 145 13.10 -10.49 22.36
CA THR A 145 12.02 -9.53 22.19
C THR A 145 10.89 -10.23 21.44
N PRO A 146 9.61 -10.06 21.82
CA PRO A 146 8.52 -10.64 21.06
C PRO A 146 8.58 -10.16 19.60
N GLY A 147 9.04 -11.05 18.70
CA GLY A 147 9.09 -10.81 17.26
C GLY A 147 10.48 -10.60 16.65
N ASP A 148 11.32 -11.63 16.63
CA ASP A 148 12.60 -11.68 15.89
C ASP A 148 12.48 -11.53 14.35
N GLY A 149 11.27 -11.35 13.82
CA GLY A 149 11.01 -11.19 12.39
C GLY A 149 11.74 -9.99 11.76
N TRP A 150 12.09 -8.96 12.55
CA TRP A 150 12.86 -7.82 12.06
C TRP A 150 14.27 -8.22 11.58
N ARG A 151 14.91 -9.22 12.21
CA ARG A 151 16.25 -9.71 11.83
C ARG A 151 16.21 -10.34 10.45
N ALA A 152 15.23 -11.20 10.23
CA ALA A 152 14.97 -11.85 8.94
C ALA A 152 14.61 -10.82 7.87
N ALA A 153 13.75 -9.84 8.18
CA ALA A 153 13.37 -8.78 7.25
C ALA A 153 14.56 -7.91 6.80
N MET A 154 15.46 -7.53 7.73
CA MET A 154 16.69 -6.81 7.39
C MET A 154 17.68 -7.66 6.58
N GLY A 155 17.54 -8.99 6.64
CA GLY A 155 18.36 -9.93 5.88
C GLY A 155 17.82 -10.24 4.49
N GLN A 156 16.59 -9.82 4.15
CA GLN A 156 15.98 -10.07 2.85
C GLN A 156 16.70 -9.29 1.74
N GLY A 157 16.81 -9.91 0.56
CA GLY A 157 17.22 -9.19 -0.65
C GLY A 157 16.24 -8.06 -0.98
N ILE A 158 16.53 -7.25 -1.99
CA ILE A 158 15.60 -6.23 -2.48
C ILE A 158 15.48 -6.39 -3.99
N ASN A 159 14.25 -6.53 -4.48
CA ASN A 159 13.96 -6.41 -5.90
C ASN A 159 13.38 -5.03 -6.21
N ILE A 160 14.18 -4.19 -6.87
CA ILE A 160 13.79 -2.83 -7.30
C ILE A 160 12.56 -2.83 -8.21
N LEU A 161 12.29 -3.91 -8.94
CA LEU A 161 11.15 -4.01 -9.85
C LEU A 161 9.88 -4.61 -9.19
N GLY A 162 9.92 -4.89 -7.88
CA GLY A 162 8.73 -5.19 -7.09
C GLY A 162 8.08 -6.57 -7.31
N SER A 163 8.82 -7.56 -7.81
CA SER A 163 8.32 -8.95 -7.81
C SER A 163 8.51 -9.63 -6.45
N THR A 164 7.97 -10.86 -6.31
CA THR A 164 7.90 -11.77 -5.15
C THR A 164 8.88 -11.52 -4.00
N PRO A 165 8.49 -11.78 -2.73
CA PRO A 165 9.34 -11.52 -1.58
C PRO A 165 10.72 -12.15 -1.79
N PRO A 166 11.78 -11.34 -1.84
CA PRO A 166 13.13 -11.82 -2.11
C PRO A 166 13.58 -12.75 -0.98
N LYS A 167 14.39 -13.75 -1.35
CA LYS A 167 15.01 -14.65 -0.37
C LYS A 167 15.99 -13.89 0.53
N THR A 168 16.25 -14.45 1.71
CA THR A 168 17.25 -13.94 2.64
C THR A 168 18.65 -14.01 2.01
N VAL A 169 19.37 -12.89 2.04
CA VAL A 169 20.76 -12.75 1.57
C VAL A 169 21.72 -12.71 2.75
N PHE A 170 21.33 -12.04 3.85
CA PHE A 170 22.17 -11.93 5.05
C PHE A 170 21.57 -12.69 6.23
N TYR A 171 22.37 -13.60 6.81
CA TYR A 171 22.02 -14.27 8.04
C TYR A 171 22.24 -13.34 9.25
N ASN A 172 21.20 -12.58 9.60
CA ASN A 172 21.18 -11.73 10.80
C ASN A 172 20.91 -12.52 12.09
N GLY A 173 21.06 -13.85 12.04
CA GLY A 173 21.19 -14.75 13.18
C GLY A 173 22.54 -14.63 13.90
N TYR A 174 23.59 -14.32 13.13
CA TYR A 174 24.98 -14.29 13.57
C TYR A 174 25.34 -13.02 14.38
N PHE A 175 25.97 -13.21 15.55
CA PHE A 175 26.42 -12.12 16.42
C PHE A 175 27.95 -12.02 16.52
N GLY A 176 28.69 -13.05 16.09
CA GLY A 176 30.15 -13.05 16.11
C GLY A 176 30.72 -12.99 17.52
N GLY A 177 29.96 -13.43 18.54
CA GLY A 177 30.34 -13.42 19.95
C GLY A 177 30.58 -12.03 20.54
N VAL A 178 30.05 -10.97 19.91
CA VAL A 178 30.05 -9.62 20.45
C VAL A 178 28.67 -9.28 20.99
N CYS A 179 28.64 -8.63 22.15
CA CYS A 179 27.42 -8.12 22.77
C CYS A 179 27.31 -6.61 22.57
N GLN A 180 26.94 -6.18 21.36
CA GLN A 180 26.66 -4.78 21.08
C GLN A 180 25.15 -4.52 21.28
N ILE A 181 24.81 -3.59 22.16
CA ILE A 181 23.42 -3.24 22.47
C ILE A 181 23.15 -1.82 22.02
N ALA A 182 22.07 -1.61 21.27
CA ALA A 182 21.55 -0.29 20.92
C ALA A 182 20.03 -0.27 21.13
N SER A 183 19.51 0.83 21.72
CA SER A 183 18.09 0.97 22.06
C SER A 183 17.50 -0.20 22.85
N GLY A 184 18.30 -0.84 23.73
CA GLY A 184 17.89 -1.99 24.53
C GLY A 184 17.86 -3.34 23.78
N ILE A 185 18.26 -3.36 22.50
CA ILE A 185 18.27 -4.56 21.65
C ILE A 185 19.71 -4.95 21.31
N ARG A 186 20.00 -6.25 21.32
CA ARG A 186 21.28 -6.78 20.87
C ARG A 186 21.37 -6.77 19.34
N LEU A 187 22.42 -6.17 18.79
CA LEU A 187 22.60 -6.02 17.36
C LEU A 187 23.29 -7.25 16.75
N PRO A 188 22.76 -7.81 15.64
CA PRO A 188 23.47 -8.77 14.81
C PRO A 188 24.77 -8.17 14.28
N TRP A 189 25.74 -9.02 13.94
CA TRP A 189 27.05 -8.62 13.45
C TRP A 189 26.99 -7.68 12.23
N ASN A 190 26.01 -7.90 11.35
CA ASN A 190 25.84 -7.12 10.11
C ASN A 190 25.18 -5.74 10.34
N VAL A 191 24.71 -5.45 11.56
CA VAL A 191 23.95 -4.22 11.88
C VAL A 191 24.82 -3.27 12.70
N ALA A 192 25.32 -2.22 12.06
CA ALA A 192 26.20 -1.24 12.72
C ALA A 192 25.47 -0.30 13.70
N GLY A 193 24.18 -0.07 13.50
CA GLY A 193 23.37 0.81 14.34
C GLY A 193 21.89 0.52 14.19
N PHE A 194 21.15 0.72 15.27
CA PHE A 194 19.71 0.53 15.31
C PHE A 194 19.09 1.64 16.14
N ASN A 195 18.05 2.26 15.61
CA ASN A 195 17.30 3.30 16.30
C ASN A 195 15.84 2.86 16.36
N LEU A 196 15.35 2.61 17.58
CA LEU A 196 13.95 2.30 17.81
C LEU A 196 13.18 3.59 18.05
N GLU A 197 12.40 4.00 17.06
CA GLU A 197 11.47 5.11 17.21
C GLU A 197 10.07 4.59 17.57
N SER A 198 9.77 4.59 18.86
CA SER A 198 8.41 4.30 19.34
C SER A 198 7.46 5.41 18.90
N LYS A 199 6.49 5.07 18.03
CA LYS A 199 5.44 5.98 17.59
C LYS A 199 4.08 5.60 18.18
N LYS A 200 3.28 6.60 18.53
CA LYS A 200 1.88 6.44 18.94
C LYS A 200 0.98 7.05 17.88
N PHE A 201 -0.13 6.40 17.59
CA PHE A 201 -1.08 6.84 16.57
C PHE A 201 -2.38 7.27 17.26
N VAL A 202 -2.83 8.48 16.97
CA VAL A 202 -4.15 8.97 17.42
C VAL A 202 -4.98 9.27 16.19
N ARG A 203 -6.15 8.63 16.10
CA ARG A 203 -7.07 8.74 14.98
C ARG A 203 -8.28 9.60 15.37
N PHE A 204 -8.57 10.59 14.54
CA PHE A 204 -9.81 11.37 14.59
C PHE A 204 -10.62 11.10 13.33
N ASP A 205 -11.83 10.60 13.53
CA ASP A 205 -12.80 10.35 12.47
C ASP A 205 -13.91 11.39 12.53
N GLY A 206 -14.21 12.03 11.41
CA GLY A 206 -15.36 12.89 11.27
C GLY A 206 -16.21 12.49 10.08
N LYS A 207 -17.53 12.43 10.30
CA LYS A 207 -18.50 12.08 9.27
C LYS A 207 -19.57 13.16 9.21
N LEU A 208 -19.78 13.70 8.02
CA LEU A 208 -20.83 14.67 7.74
C LEU A 208 -21.84 14.02 6.80
N GLN A 209 -22.97 13.57 7.35
CA GLN A 209 -24.06 13.03 6.56
C GLN A 209 -24.86 14.19 5.95
N TRP A 210 -24.94 14.23 4.63
CA TRP A 210 -25.66 15.26 3.89
C TRP A 210 -27.05 14.78 3.44
N ALA A 211 -27.15 13.55 2.91
CA ALA A 211 -28.41 13.00 2.41
C ALA A 211 -28.51 11.49 2.64
N THR A 212 -29.74 10.98 2.62
CA THR A 212 -30.03 9.54 2.54
C THR A 212 -30.83 9.26 1.28
N TYR A 213 -30.60 8.10 0.67
CA TYR A 213 -31.35 7.69 -0.51
C TYR A 213 -31.72 6.22 -0.44
N ARG A 214 -32.77 5.88 -1.20
CA ARG A 214 -33.23 4.52 -1.41
C ARG A 214 -33.68 4.40 -2.87
N LEU A 215 -33.13 3.43 -3.58
CA LEU A 215 -33.53 3.14 -4.95
C LEU A 215 -34.91 2.48 -4.98
N ARG A 216 -35.59 2.62 -6.12
CA ARG A 216 -36.83 1.89 -6.37
C ARG A 216 -36.54 0.38 -6.41
N PRO A 217 -37.47 -0.46 -5.92
CA PRO A 217 -37.25 -1.91 -5.86
C PRO A 217 -37.38 -2.61 -7.22
N ARG A 218 -38.03 -1.99 -8.21
CA ARG A 218 -38.27 -2.52 -9.56
C ARG A 218 -38.19 -1.40 -10.60
N ASP A 219 -38.08 -1.78 -11.87
CA ASP A 219 -38.06 -0.88 -13.03
C ASP A 219 -36.99 0.21 -12.93
N LEU A 220 -35.80 -0.18 -12.47
CA LEU A 220 -34.64 0.71 -12.45
C LEU A 220 -34.14 0.93 -13.88
N ARG A 221 -34.09 2.21 -14.28
CA ARG A 221 -33.50 2.58 -15.56
C ARG A 221 -31.98 2.56 -15.45
N VAL A 222 -31.35 1.69 -16.21
CA VAL A 222 -29.89 1.54 -16.27
C VAL A 222 -29.30 2.59 -17.22
N ALA A 223 -28.03 2.96 -17.01
CA ALA A 223 -27.33 3.90 -17.88
C ALA A 223 -27.12 3.31 -19.29
N ASP A 224 -27.24 4.13 -20.32
CA ASP A 224 -27.18 3.68 -21.72
C ASP A 224 -25.82 3.02 -22.05
N GLY A 225 -24.72 3.53 -21.49
CA GLY A 225 -23.38 2.94 -21.64
C GLY A 225 -23.29 1.52 -21.09
N PHE A 226 -23.87 1.28 -19.91
CA PHE A 226 -23.93 -0.06 -19.33
C PHE A 226 -24.75 -1.01 -20.21
N THR A 227 -25.93 -0.56 -20.70
CA THR A 227 -26.77 -1.40 -21.56
C THR A 227 -26.07 -1.75 -22.87
N LYS A 228 -25.31 -0.80 -23.44
CA LYS A 228 -24.48 -1.05 -24.62
C LYS A 228 -23.41 -2.10 -24.34
N ASP A 229 -22.72 -1.99 -23.22
CA ASP A 229 -21.61 -2.89 -22.88
C ASP A 229 -22.10 -4.30 -22.53
N VAL A 230 -23.25 -4.44 -21.85
CA VAL A 230 -23.90 -5.74 -21.62
C VAL A 230 -24.21 -6.43 -22.95
N LYS A 231 -24.77 -5.70 -23.92
CA LYS A 231 -25.13 -6.24 -25.24
C LYS A 231 -23.90 -6.61 -26.08
N SER A 232 -22.72 -6.07 -25.75
CA SER A 232 -21.48 -6.38 -26.46
C SER A 232 -20.79 -7.65 -25.96
N LEU A 233 -21.24 -8.23 -24.84
CA LEU A 233 -20.67 -9.46 -24.30
C LEU A 233 -20.97 -10.66 -25.22
N PRO A 234 -20.01 -11.59 -25.39
CA PRO A 234 -20.20 -12.78 -26.21
C PRO A 234 -21.28 -13.70 -25.60
N VAL A 235 -22.05 -14.35 -26.46
CA VAL A 235 -23.09 -15.32 -26.06
C VAL A 235 -22.46 -16.56 -25.41
N GLU A 236 -21.32 -17.00 -25.94
CA GLU A 236 -20.50 -18.03 -25.31
C GLU A 236 -19.68 -17.44 -24.16
N TYR A 237 -19.53 -18.22 -23.09
CA TYR A 237 -18.80 -17.78 -21.92
C TYR A 237 -17.32 -17.56 -22.25
N ASP A 238 -16.90 -16.30 -22.25
CA ASP A 238 -15.50 -15.91 -22.28
C ASP A 238 -15.10 -15.27 -20.94
N LYS A 239 -14.18 -15.92 -20.22
CA LYS A 239 -13.71 -15.45 -18.92
C LYS A 239 -13.11 -14.05 -18.99
N GLY A 240 -12.41 -13.70 -20.07
CA GLY A 240 -11.75 -12.40 -20.23
C GLY A 240 -12.74 -11.24 -20.32
N SER A 241 -13.72 -11.37 -21.21
CA SER A 241 -14.76 -10.37 -21.46
C SER A 241 -15.63 -10.12 -20.23
N TYR A 242 -16.08 -11.19 -19.56
CA TYR A 242 -16.86 -11.09 -18.34
C TYR A 242 -16.06 -10.52 -17.17
N PHE A 243 -14.77 -10.87 -17.03
CA PHE A 243 -13.91 -10.30 -16.00
C PHE A 243 -13.69 -8.80 -16.20
N ASN A 244 -13.45 -8.35 -17.43
CA ASN A 244 -13.32 -6.92 -17.73
C ASN A 244 -14.61 -6.16 -17.41
N PHE A 245 -15.77 -6.72 -17.77
CA PHE A 245 -17.06 -6.12 -17.45
C PHE A 245 -17.33 -6.01 -15.94
N ILE A 246 -16.94 -7.03 -15.16
CA ILE A 246 -17.04 -6.99 -13.69
C ILE A 246 -16.02 -6.01 -13.09
N LYS A 247 -14.82 -5.93 -13.66
CA LYS A 247 -13.78 -4.99 -13.23
C LYS A 247 -14.22 -3.53 -13.42
N ASP A 248 -14.86 -3.22 -14.55
CA ASP A 248 -15.24 -1.85 -14.90
C ASP A 248 -16.49 -1.38 -14.14
N TYR A 249 -17.47 -2.26 -13.95
CA TYR A 249 -18.77 -1.90 -13.36
C TYR A 249 -19.02 -2.44 -11.94
N GLY A 250 -18.18 -3.35 -11.46
CA GLY A 250 -18.33 -4.01 -10.16
C GLY A 250 -19.35 -5.15 -10.13
N THR A 251 -19.51 -5.73 -8.94
CA THR A 251 -20.35 -6.92 -8.67
C THR A 251 -21.70 -6.59 -8.03
N HIS A 252 -21.81 -5.44 -7.36
CA HIS A 252 -22.96 -5.04 -6.57
C HIS A 252 -23.39 -3.61 -6.90
N TYR A 253 -24.65 -3.29 -6.62
CA TYR A 253 -25.18 -1.93 -6.63
C TYR A 253 -25.78 -1.57 -5.26
N THR A 254 -25.94 -0.27 -5.02
CA THR A 254 -26.39 0.26 -3.73
C THR A 254 -27.92 0.40 -3.71
N ARG A 255 -28.61 -0.40 -2.90
CA ARG A 255 -30.08 -0.32 -2.75
C ARG A 255 -30.50 0.88 -1.91
N SER A 256 -29.81 1.09 -0.80
CA SER A 256 -30.02 2.23 0.09
C SER A 256 -28.67 2.70 0.62
N GLY A 257 -28.54 3.99 0.87
CA GLY A 257 -27.26 4.54 1.29
C GLY A 257 -27.33 5.92 1.91
N LYS A 258 -26.23 6.30 2.54
CA LYS A 258 -25.99 7.61 3.14
C LYS A 258 -24.90 8.30 2.34
N LEU A 259 -25.20 9.50 1.87
CA LEU A 259 -24.29 10.38 1.14
C LEU A 259 -23.77 11.47 2.08
N GLY A 260 -22.52 11.86 1.87
CA GLY A 260 -21.88 12.88 2.66
C GLY A 260 -20.39 12.96 2.43
N GLY A 261 -19.66 13.38 3.45
CA GLY A 261 -18.20 13.39 3.45
C GLY A 261 -17.65 12.76 4.72
N GLU A 262 -16.51 12.10 4.61
CA GLU A 262 -15.76 11.61 5.75
C GLU A 262 -14.30 12.07 5.67
N TYR A 263 -13.74 12.39 6.81
CA TYR A 263 -12.31 12.67 6.94
C TYR A 263 -11.75 11.85 8.10
N ASN A 264 -10.55 11.31 7.87
CA ASN A 264 -9.77 10.55 8.83
C ASN A 264 -8.41 11.26 8.96
N LEU A 265 -8.12 11.76 10.16
CA LEU A 265 -6.82 12.35 10.49
C LEU A 265 -6.11 11.40 11.46
N ILE A 266 -4.92 10.95 11.09
CA ILE A 266 -4.10 10.10 11.94
C ILE A 266 -2.84 10.87 12.31
N TYR A 267 -2.74 11.28 13.57
CA TYR A 267 -1.56 11.93 14.12
C TYR A 267 -0.55 10.86 14.53
N VAL A 268 0.66 10.97 13.98
CA VAL A 268 1.80 10.13 14.33
C VAL A 268 2.63 10.91 15.35
N LEU A 269 2.74 10.36 16.56
CA LEU A 269 3.35 11.03 17.69
C LEU A 269 4.62 10.30 18.14
N ASN A 270 5.59 11.05 18.65
CA ASN A 270 6.81 10.48 19.23
C ASN A 270 6.59 10.11 20.70
N VAL A 271 6.64 8.81 21.02
CA VAL A 271 6.41 8.33 22.39
C VAL A 271 7.49 8.82 23.36
N ASN A 272 8.73 8.93 22.89
CA ASN A 272 9.85 9.36 23.74
C ASN A 272 9.63 10.79 24.26
N GLU A 273 9.12 11.67 23.39
CA GLU A 273 8.79 13.06 23.74
C GLU A 273 7.57 13.15 24.68
N ILE A 274 6.58 12.27 24.50
CA ILE A 274 5.41 12.19 25.39
C ILE A 274 5.85 11.74 26.79
N MET A 275 6.72 10.73 26.86
CA MET A 275 7.26 10.20 28.13
C MET A 275 8.13 11.22 28.85
N GLN A 276 9.01 11.93 28.14
CA GLN A 276 9.84 13.00 28.74
C GLN A 276 9.00 14.11 29.37
N ARG A 277 7.81 14.36 28.84
CA ARG A 277 6.89 15.41 29.32
C ARG A 277 5.86 14.90 30.33
N ASN A 278 5.92 13.62 30.70
CA ASN A 278 5.02 12.97 31.65
C ASN A 278 3.52 13.23 31.35
N LEU A 279 3.15 13.18 30.07
CA LEU A 279 1.77 13.39 29.62
C LEU A 279 0.96 12.10 29.74
N THR A 280 -0.22 12.18 30.35
CA THR A 280 -1.18 11.08 30.35
C THR A 280 -1.94 11.02 29.02
N ASP A 281 -2.44 9.83 28.67
CA ASP A 281 -3.19 9.63 27.43
C ASP A 281 -4.46 10.49 27.35
N ALA A 282 -5.12 10.74 28.48
CA ALA A 282 -6.28 11.61 28.55
C ALA A 282 -5.92 13.07 28.28
N ALA A 283 -4.84 13.57 28.90
CA ALA A 283 -4.36 14.93 28.67
C ALA A 283 -3.85 15.14 27.24
N LEU A 284 -3.16 14.13 26.68
CA LEU A 284 -2.70 14.14 25.29
C LEU A 284 -3.87 14.22 24.31
N LEU A 285 -4.93 13.44 24.54
CA LEU A 285 -6.13 13.46 23.71
C LEU A 285 -6.86 14.80 23.80
N GLU A 286 -6.93 15.40 24.99
CA GLU A 286 -7.50 16.73 25.20
C GLU A 286 -6.71 17.81 24.44
N CYS A 287 -5.39 17.84 24.59
CA CYS A 287 -4.53 18.76 23.85
C CYS A 287 -4.65 18.60 22.33
N LEU A 288 -4.73 17.36 21.82
CA LEU A 288 -4.88 17.11 20.38
C LEU A 288 -6.25 17.52 19.83
N LYS A 289 -7.30 17.51 20.64
CA LYS A 289 -8.61 18.03 20.24
C LYS A 289 -8.55 19.53 20.05
N ASP A 290 -7.96 20.24 21.02
CA ASP A 290 -7.82 21.70 20.95
C ASP A 290 -6.88 22.13 19.81
N PHE A 291 -5.76 21.44 19.65
CA PHE A 291 -4.80 21.67 18.57
C PHE A 291 -5.39 21.33 17.19
N GLY A 292 -5.95 20.13 17.07
CA GLY A 292 -6.41 19.57 15.80
C GLY A 292 -7.66 20.26 15.25
N PHE A 293 -8.46 20.90 16.11
CA PHE A 293 -9.71 21.55 15.73
C PHE A 293 -9.80 22.97 16.33
N ASN A 294 -9.09 23.91 15.71
CA ASN A 294 -9.25 25.33 16.02
C ASN A 294 -10.54 25.86 15.37
N LEU A 295 -11.69 25.42 15.90
CA LEU A 295 -13.00 25.65 15.30
C LEU A 295 -13.68 26.95 15.78
N GLY A 296 -13.07 27.73 16.68
CA GLY A 296 -13.66 28.98 17.22
C GLY A 296 -15.00 28.80 17.95
N VAL A 297 -15.55 27.58 17.99
CA VAL A 297 -16.67 27.20 18.82
C VAL A 297 -16.11 27.00 20.22
N GLY A 298 -16.38 27.97 21.10
CA GLY A 298 -15.92 27.93 22.48
C GLY A 298 -16.18 26.56 23.09
N ALA A 299 -15.11 25.82 23.34
CA ALA A 299 -15.17 24.69 24.24
C ALA A 299 -15.57 25.27 25.59
N THR A 300 -16.84 25.14 25.95
CA THR A 300 -17.31 25.24 27.33
C THR A 300 -16.69 24.07 28.07
N GLY A 301 -15.44 24.23 28.44
CA GLY A 301 -14.64 23.25 29.14
C GLY A 301 -13.39 23.97 29.60
N ASN A 302 -13.23 24.12 30.92
CA ASN A 302 -12.01 24.57 31.55
C ASN A 302 -10.87 23.58 31.25
N ALA A 303 -10.34 23.57 30.03
CA ALA A 303 -9.06 22.96 29.75
C ALA A 303 -8.02 23.84 30.44
N LYS A 304 -7.25 23.26 31.37
CA LYS A 304 -6.09 23.91 31.99
C LYS A 304 -5.09 24.22 30.88
N THR A 305 -5.25 25.39 30.28
CA THR A 305 -4.56 25.94 29.10
C THR A 305 -3.04 26.08 29.27
N SER A 306 -2.47 25.80 30.44
CA SER A 306 -1.02 25.88 30.66
C SER A 306 -0.26 24.62 30.23
N SER A 307 -0.91 23.45 30.13
CA SER A 307 -0.20 22.17 29.90
C SER A 307 0.00 21.79 28.43
N CYS A 308 -0.67 22.45 27.47
CA CYS A 308 -0.66 22.10 26.04
C CYS A 308 0.13 23.06 25.15
N ASN A 309 0.86 24.03 25.74
CA ASN A 309 1.58 25.10 25.01
C ASN A 309 2.69 24.64 24.04
N PHE A 310 2.94 23.34 23.96
CA PHE A 310 3.94 22.76 23.06
C PHE A 310 3.38 22.34 21.70
N PHE A 311 2.06 22.31 21.54
CA PHE A 311 1.41 22.02 20.28
C PHE A 311 1.26 23.31 19.46
N ASN A 312 2.29 23.67 18.68
CA ASN A 312 2.28 24.88 17.84
C ASN A 312 1.79 24.60 16.41
N LYS A 313 2.62 23.96 15.60
CA LYS A 313 2.33 23.46 14.25
C LYS A 313 2.98 22.09 14.10
N VAL A 314 2.70 21.34 13.03
CA VAL A 314 3.47 20.09 12.77
C VAL A 314 4.92 20.43 12.43
N GLU A 315 5.11 21.46 11.62
CA GLU A 315 6.43 21.96 11.30
C GLU A 315 7.11 22.56 12.55
N GLY A 316 8.22 21.94 12.98
CA GLY A 316 8.98 22.33 14.17
C GLY A 316 8.49 21.73 15.50
N ASN A 317 7.53 20.79 15.48
CA ASN A 317 7.04 20.13 16.70
C ASN A 317 7.73 18.79 16.95
N ALA A 318 8.24 18.63 18.17
CA ALA A 318 8.92 17.40 18.59
C ALA A 318 7.93 16.24 18.85
N VAL A 319 6.72 16.56 19.32
CA VAL A 319 5.70 15.56 19.71
C VAL A 319 4.93 15.05 18.51
N VAL A 320 4.51 15.92 17.58
CA VAL A 320 3.76 15.52 16.36
C VAL A 320 4.73 15.39 15.19
N VAL A 321 4.97 14.15 14.77
CA VAL A 321 5.91 13.84 13.68
C VAL A 321 5.29 14.12 12.31
N LYS A 322 4.06 13.64 12.09
CA LYS A 322 3.31 13.85 10.84
C LYS A 322 1.84 13.56 11.02
N VAL A 323 1.02 14.05 10.10
CA VAL A 323 -0.42 13.76 10.03
C VAL A 323 -0.73 13.03 8.72
N LEU A 324 -1.32 11.84 8.82
CA LEU A 324 -1.84 11.11 7.66
C LEU A 324 -3.31 11.51 7.47
N ILE A 325 -3.63 11.92 6.25
CA ILE A 325 -4.93 12.53 5.95
C ILE A 325 -5.63 11.71 4.86
N SER A 326 -6.82 11.21 5.18
CA SER A 326 -7.72 10.59 4.22
C SER A 326 -9.04 11.32 4.23
N VAL A 327 -9.44 11.91 3.10
CA VAL A 327 -10.72 12.62 2.95
C VAL A 327 -11.47 11.98 1.80
N LYS A 328 -12.76 11.68 2.01
CA LYS A 328 -13.69 11.23 0.98
C LYS A 328 -14.84 12.23 0.85
N GLY A 329 -15.19 12.54 -0.39
CA GLY A 329 -16.21 13.53 -0.71
C GLY A 329 -15.69 14.96 -0.59
N GLY A 330 -16.40 15.87 -1.25
CA GLY A 330 -16.00 17.26 -1.46
C GLY A 330 -15.33 17.48 -2.81
N ASP A 331 -15.21 18.75 -3.17
CA ASP A 331 -14.56 19.17 -4.42
C ASP A 331 -13.06 18.84 -4.39
N PRO A 332 -12.49 18.26 -5.47
CA PRO A 332 -11.10 17.83 -5.48
C PRO A 332 -10.10 18.98 -5.24
N GLU A 333 -10.39 20.20 -5.68
CA GLU A 333 -9.52 21.36 -5.47
C GLU A 333 -9.54 21.80 -4.00
N ILE A 334 -10.73 21.87 -3.41
CA ILE A 334 -10.92 22.23 -1.99
C ILE A 334 -10.28 21.18 -1.09
N VAL A 335 -10.47 19.89 -1.40
CA VAL A 335 -9.87 18.77 -0.65
C VAL A 335 -8.34 18.80 -0.75
N SER A 336 -7.77 19.13 -1.91
CA SER A 336 -6.32 19.26 -2.08
C SER A 336 -5.75 20.40 -1.23
N ALA A 337 -6.38 21.58 -1.29
CA ALA A 337 -6.00 22.73 -0.48
C ALA A 337 -6.12 22.44 1.03
N MET A 338 -7.19 21.75 1.44
CA MET A 338 -7.41 21.29 2.81
C MET A 338 -6.31 20.35 3.29
N LYS A 339 -5.97 19.33 2.49
CA LYS A 339 -4.87 18.39 2.81
C LYS A 339 -3.54 19.13 2.97
N ALA A 340 -3.20 20.03 2.05
CA ALA A 340 -1.96 20.80 2.12
C ALA A 340 -1.86 21.66 3.39
N ARG A 341 -2.95 22.35 3.77
CA ARG A 341 -3.00 23.15 5.01
C ARG A 341 -2.82 22.29 6.25
N ILE A 342 -3.55 21.18 6.36
CA ILE A 342 -3.47 20.28 7.52
C ILE A 342 -2.11 19.58 7.59
N SER A 343 -1.51 19.21 6.46
CA SER A 343 -0.17 18.61 6.44
C SER A 343 0.90 19.56 6.98
N ARG A 344 0.77 20.87 6.73
CA ARG A 344 1.71 21.90 7.22
C ARG A 344 1.44 22.28 8.67
N ASP A 345 0.23 22.76 8.94
CA ASP A 345 -0.10 23.35 10.24
C ASP A 345 -0.50 22.28 11.26
N GLY A 346 -0.97 21.11 10.81
CA GLY A 346 -1.49 20.05 11.68
C GLY A 346 -2.87 20.29 12.23
N GLN A 347 -3.54 21.37 11.79
CA GLN A 347 -4.78 21.84 12.37
C GLN A 347 -5.89 21.93 11.33
N MET A 348 -7.10 21.55 11.74
CA MET A 348 -8.34 21.78 11.01
C MET A 348 -8.96 23.11 11.47
N SER A 349 -8.75 24.18 10.72
CA SER A 349 -9.41 25.47 10.98
C SER A 349 -10.92 25.39 10.69
N ALA A 350 -11.74 26.17 11.40
CA ALA A 350 -13.17 26.32 11.10
C ALA A 350 -13.46 26.67 9.64
N GLU A 351 -12.71 27.61 9.07
CA GLU A 351 -12.91 28.06 7.69
C GLU A 351 -12.69 26.91 6.69
N THR A 352 -11.58 26.19 6.83
CA THR A 352 -11.25 25.04 5.96
C THR A 352 -12.31 23.94 6.06
N TYR A 353 -12.77 23.63 7.29
CA TYR A 353 -13.86 22.66 7.49
C TYR A 353 -15.16 23.11 6.84
N GLN A 354 -15.57 24.37 7.02
CA GLN A 354 -16.80 24.90 6.43
C GLN A 354 -16.75 24.91 4.90
N ASN A 355 -15.62 25.27 4.31
CA ASN A 355 -15.44 25.27 2.85
C ASN A 355 -15.55 23.85 2.28
N TRP A 356 -14.91 22.87 2.91
CA TRP A 356 -15.09 21.46 2.56
C TRP A 356 -16.55 21.01 2.74
N ALA A 357 -17.17 21.31 3.88
CA ALA A 357 -18.54 20.91 4.19
C ALA A 357 -19.56 21.42 3.16
N ARG A 358 -19.41 22.67 2.68
CA ARG A 358 -20.26 23.24 1.62
C ARG A 358 -20.09 22.51 0.28
N SER A 359 -18.87 22.06 -0.03
CA SER A 359 -18.57 21.39 -1.30
C SER A 359 -19.19 19.98 -1.44
N ILE A 360 -19.52 19.33 -0.31
CA ILE A 360 -20.09 17.98 -0.27
C ILE A 360 -21.45 17.90 -0.97
N ALA A 361 -22.24 18.98 -0.94
CA ALA A 361 -23.55 18.98 -1.60
C ALA A 361 -23.44 18.75 -3.11
N ASN A 362 -22.36 19.26 -3.74
CA ASN A 362 -22.12 19.10 -5.18
C ASN A 362 -21.29 17.85 -5.49
N HIS A 363 -20.41 17.44 -4.56
CA HIS A 363 -19.52 16.29 -4.73
C HIS A 363 -19.62 15.32 -3.53
N PRO A 364 -20.77 14.65 -3.32
CA PRO A 364 -20.93 13.75 -2.19
C PRO A 364 -20.19 12.43 -2.42
N SER A 365 -19.71 11.84 -1.33
CA SER A 365 -19.22 10.46 -1.29
C SER A 365 -20.23 9.56 -0.60
N LEU A 366 -20.20 8.29 -0.97
CA LEU A 366 -20.95 7.24 -0.30
C LEU A 366 -20.30 6.91 1.05
N LEU A 367 -21.00 7.21 2.16
CA LEU A 367 -20.52 6.94 3.52
C LEU A 367 -20.93 5.56 4.03
N TYR A 368 -22.12 5.12 3.63
CA TYR A 368 -22.67 3.83 3.97
C TYR A 368 -23.57 3.38 2.82
N SER A 369 -23.54 2.08 2.52
CA SER A 369 -24.44 1.47 1.54
C SER A 369 -24.84 0.08 1.95
N GLU A 370 -26.14 -0.19 1.82
CA GLU A 370 -26.68 -1.53 1.74
C GLU A 370 -26.62 -1.99 0.28
N VAL A 371 -25.90 -3.08 0.03
CA VAL A 371 -25.61 -3.58 -1.31
C VAL A 371 -26.52 -4.74 -1.71
N GLN A 372 -26.83 -4.86 -3.01
CA GLN A 372 -27.50 -6.02 -3.60
C GLN A 372 -26.70 -6.56 -4.80
N PRO A 373 -26.75 -7.88 -5.05
CA PRO A 373 -26.06 -8.48 -6.18
C PRO A 373 -26.64 -8.00 -7.50
N ARG A 374 -25.76 -7.74 -8.46
CA ARG A 374 -26.10 -7.18 -9.78
C ARG A 374 -26.81 -8.18 -10.72
N LEU A 375 -26.83 -9.48 -10.40
CA LEU A 375 -27.36 -10.55 -11.26
C LEU A 375 -28.88 -10.50 -11.52
N ILE A 376 -29.59 -9.46 -11.08
CA ILE A 376 -31.06 -9.38 -11.11
C ILE A 376 -31.56 -8.32 -12.13
N PHE A 377 -30.68 -7.74 -12.96
CA PHE A 377 -31.07 -6.72 -13.96
C PHE A 377 -31.33 -7.27 -15.36
#